data_AF-A0A9N8HLS3-F1
#
_entry.id   AF-A0A9N8HLS3-F1
#
_cell.length_a   1.000
_cell.length_b   1.000
_cell.length_c   1.000
_cell.angle_alpha   90.00
_cell.angle_beta   90.00
_cell.angle_gamma   90.00
#
_symmetry.space_group_name_H-M   'P 1'
#
loop_
_entity.id
_entity.type
_entity.pdbx_description
1 polymer ?
#
loop_
_entity_poly.entity_id
_entity_poly.type
_entity_poly.pdbx_seq_one_letter_code
_entity_poly.pdbx_strand_id
1 'polypeptide(L)'
;MILNSSRLLIARVATRPSSMAMGRRAFSDCEPVERIRCVFEEYRREHFSDETPSRFKKHVIKAVQGPEGGEVKIESLNQMLENIGRSDACLSQEDQKLVLKEAGVPDRSIPVATMLQMF
;
A
#
# COMPACT_ATOMS: atom_id res chain seq x y z
N MET A 1 14.70 57.07 -27.38
CA MET A 1 15.22 56.05 -28.32
C MET A 1 16.48 55.47 -27.70
N ILE A 2 16.75 54.18 -27.50
CA ILE A 2 16.07 52.89 -27.72
C ILE A 2 16.65 51.93 -26.62
N LEU A 3 15.81 50.97 -26.21
CA LEU A 3 16.10 49.76 -25.43
C LEU A 3 17.47 49.11 -25.73
N ASN A 4 18.04 48.38 -24.76
CA ASN A 4 18.39 46.96 -24.98
C ASN A 4 18.78 46.27 -23.68
N SER A 5 17.74 45.83 -22.97
CA SER A 5 17.80 44.73 -22.01
C SER A 5 17.62 43.42 -22.77
N SER A 6 18.48 42.42 -22.57
CA SER A 6 18.16 41.00 -22.77
C SER A 6 19.27 40.13 -22.18
N ARG A 7 19.05 39.66 -20.95
CA ARG A 7 19.82 38.57 -20.34
C ARG A 7 19.01 37.28 -20.46
N LEU A 8 19.64 36.27 -21.06
CA LEU A 8 19.58 34.83 -20.74
C LEU A 8 18.20 34.18 -20.57
N LEU A 9 17.80 33.40 -21.57
CA LEU A 9 16.85 32.29 -21.40
C LEU A 9 17.65 30.97 -21.37
N ILE A 10 17.78 30.39 -20.16
CA ILE A 10 18.24 29.01 -19.97
C ILE A 10 17.02 28.15 -19.70
N ALA A 11 16.92 27.06 -20.47
CA ALA A 11 15.86 26.06 -20.44
C ALA A 11 15.78 25.28 -19.12
N ARG A 12 14.60 24.69 -18.83
CA ARG A 12 14.44 23.25 -18.51
C ARG A 12 12.97 22.88 -18.23
N VAL A 13 12.55 21.84 -18.94
CA VAL A 13 11.56 20.78 -18.63
C VAL A 13 10.81 20.91 -17.29
N ALA A 14 9.48 20.91 -17.37
CA ALA A 14 8.61 20.44 -16.30
C ALA A 14 7.63 19.40 -16.86
N THR A 15 7.83 18.18 -16.39
CA THR A 15 7.05 16.97 -16.62
C THR A 15 5.63 17.08 -16.07
N ARG A 16 4.68 16.58 -16.89
CA ARG A 16 3.39 15.92 -16.59
C ARG A 16 2.37 16.60 -15.65
N PRO A 17 1.06 16.53 -15.98
CA PRO A 17 0.00 16.93 -15.06
C PRO A 17 -0.09 15.88 -13.95
N SER A 18 0.33 16.24 -12.74
CA SER A 18 -0.14 15.52 -11.54
C SER A 18 -1.62 15.85 -11.37
N SER A 19 -2.44 14.92 -11.85
CA SER A 19 -3.79 14.69 -11.33
C SER A 19 -3.72 14.72 -9.81
N MET A 20 -4.13 15.84 -9.22
CA MET A 20 -4.51 15.91 -7.82
C MET A 20 -5.81 15.13 -7.69
N ALA A 21 -5.72 13.80 -7.67
CA ALA A 21 -6.78 12.97 -7.16
C ALA A 21 -6.97 13.39 -5.70
N MET A 22 -8.06 14.08 -5.41
CA MET A 22 -8.52 14.34 -4.05
C MET A 22 -8.45 13.01 -3.30
N GLY A 23 -7.55 12.96 -2.32
CA GLY A 23 -7.17 11.74 -1.62
C GLY A 23 -8.36 11.07 -0.97
N ARG A 24 -8.95 10.09 -1.66
CA ARG A 24 -9.63 9.00 -0.96
C ARG A 24 -8.56 8.32 -0.11
N ARG A 25 -8.81 8.18 1.19
CA ARG A 25 -7.98 7.31 2.03
C ARG A 25 -8.08 5.92 1.42
N ALA A 26 -6.95 5.30 1.12
CA ALA A 26 -6.97 3.94 0.62
C ALA A 26 -7.68 3.06 1.66
N PHE A 27 -8.58 2.19 1.19
CA PHE A 27 -9.28 1.21 2.01
C PHE A 27 -10.28 1.79 3.02
N SER A 28 -11.00 2.86 2.64
CA SER A 28 -11.96 3.49 3.54
C SER A 28 -13.17 2.59 3.84
N ASP A 29 -13.64 1.81 2.86
CA ASP A 29 -14.83 0.94 2.98
C ASP A 29 -14.62 -0.41 2.27
N CYS A 30 -13.50 -1.09 2.56
CA CYS A 30 -13.13 -2.36 1.92
C CYS A 30 -13.24 -3.53 2.89
N GLU A 31 -14.34 -4.30 2.77
CA GLU A 31 -14.60 -5.45 3.65
C GLU A 31 -13.45 -6.47 3.68
N PRO A 32 -12.81 -6.85 2.55
CA PRO A 32 -11.68 -7.78 2.59
C PRO A 32 -10.47 -7.22 3.34
N VAL A 33 -10.26 -5.90 3.30
CA VAL A 33 -9.21 -5.23 4.08
C VAL A 33 -9.55 -5.24 5.57
N GLU A 34 -10.80 -4.99 5.93
CA GLU A 34 -11.25 -5.09 7.33
C GLU A 34 -11.04 -6.49 7.89
N ARG A 35 -11.33 -7.55 7.12
CA ARG A 35 -11.02 -8.91 7.55
C ARG A 35 -9.54 -9.11 7.83
N ILE A 36 -8.67 -8.66 6.91
CA ILE A 36 -7.23 -8.78 7.10
C ILE A 36 -6.76 -7.97 8.33
N ARG A 37 -7.30 -6.76 8.54
CA ARG A 37 -7.04 -5.93 9.73
C ARG A 37 -7.34 -6.70 11.00
N CYS A 38 -8.52 -7.29 11.10
CA CYS A 38 -8.94 -8.08 12.26
C CYS A 38 -7.99 -9.25 12.51
N VAL A 39 -7.69 -10.04 11.48
CA VAL A 39 -6.81 -11.22 11.59
C VAL A 39 -5.42 -10.84 12.07
N PHE A 40 -4.83 -9.77 11.51
CA PHE A 40 -3.50 -9.34 11.91
C PHE A 40 -3.48 -8.73 13.32
N GLU A 41 -4.53 -8.04 13.74
CA GLU A 41 -4.63 -7.52 15.11
C GLU A 41 -4.84 -8.64 16.15
N GLU A 42 -5.64 -9.66 15.83
CA GLU A 42 -5.76 -10.89 16.64
C GLU A 42 -4.41 -11.57 16.78
N TYR A 43 -3.74 -11.82 15.65
CA TYR A 43 -2.44 -12.47 15.63
C TYR A 43 -1.38 -11.68 16.43
N ARG A 44 -1.38 -10.35 16.30
CA ARG A 44 -0.52 -9.47 17.11
C ARG A 44 -0.80 -9.63 18.60
N ARG A 45 -2.06 -9.63 19.02
CA ARG A 45 -2.40 -9.75 20.46
C ARG A 45 -1.98 -11.09 21.05
N GLU A 46 -2.02 -12.15 20.25
CA GLU A 46 -1.64 -13.50 20.70
C GLU A 46 -0.12 -13.70 20.72
N HIS A 47 0.60 -13.24 19.69
CA HIS A 47 2.01 -13.60 19.47
C HIS A 47 3.00 -12.43 19.72
N PHE A 48 2.52 -11.19 19.70
CA PHE A 48 3.31 -9.96 19.79
C PHE A 48 2.65 -8.97 20.78
N SER A 49 2.13 -9.49 21.90
CA SER A 49 1.35 -8.73 22.88
C SER A 49 2.12 -7.56 23.51
N ASP A 50 3.44 -7.68 23.58
CA ASP A 50 4.39 -6.70 24.08
C ASP A 50 4.86 -5.70 23.00
N GLU A 51 4.54 -5.94 21.72
CA GLU A 51 4.88 -5.04 20.63
C GLU A 51 3.80 -3.99 20.37
N THR A 52 4.28 -2.76 20.13
CA THR A 52 3.42 -1.68 19.62
C THR A 52 2.87 -2.00 18.23
N PRO A 53 1.64 -1.58 17.89
CA PRO A 53 1.06 -1.80 16.55
C PRO A 53 1.97 -1.34 15.41
N SER A 54 2.70 -0.24 15.58
CA SER A 54 3.60 0.30 14.55
C SER A 54 4.82 -0.59 14.27
N ARG A 55 5.34 -1.31 15.28
CA ARG A 55 6.44 -2.28 15.09
C ARG A 55 5.93 -3.52 14.38
N PHE A 56 4.81 -4.07 14.83
CA PHE A 56 4.17 -5.20 14.20
C PHE A 56 3.85 -4.95 12.72
N LYS A 57 3.27 -3.77 12.38
CA LYS A 57 3.04 -3.36 10.98
C LYS A 57 4.32 -3.45 10.13
N LYS A 58 5.46 -2.99 10.66
CA LYS A 58 6.75 -3.07 9.95
C LYS A 58 7.21 -4.51 9.77
N HIS A 59 6.98 -5.37 10.76
CA HIS A 59 7.27 -6.81 10.65
C HIS A 59 6.44 -7.45 9.56
N VAL A 60 5.14 -7.18 9.52
CA VAL A 60 4.24 -7.66 8.46
C VAL A 60 4.71 -7.20 7.09
N ILE A 61 4.93 -5.90 6.90
CA ILE A 61 5.41 -5.36 5.62
C ILE A 61 6.72 -6.02 5.18
N LYS A 62 7.69 -6.19 6.09
CA LYS A 62 8.95 -6.88 5.76
C LYS A 62 8.75 -8.33 5.34
N ALA A 63 7.76 -9.01 5.89
CA ALA A 63 7.47 -10.41 5.55
C ALA A 63 6.82 -10.55 4.16
N VAL A 64 6.00 -9.57 3.74
CA VAL A 64 5.27 -9.62 2.46
C VAL A 64 5.90 -8.80 1.34
N GLN A 65 6.89 -7.95 1.66
CA GLN A 65 7.60 -7.14 0.68
C GLN A 65 8.50 -8.01 -0.20
N GLY A 66 8.43 -7.80 -1.51
CA GLY A 66 9.26 -8.51 -2.48
C GLY A 66 10.74 -8.07 -2.47
N PRO A 67 11.62 -8.80 -3.19
CA PRO A 67 13.07 -8.57 -3.21
C PRO A 67 13.47 -7.19 -3.75
N GLU A 68 12.68 -6.60 -4.64
CA GLU A 68 12.94 -5.26 -5.19
C GLU A 68 12.52 -4.12 -4.25
N GLY A 69 11.85 -4.44 -3.14
CA GLY A 69 11.33 -3.44 -2.22
C GLY A 69 10.19 -2.62 -2.83
N GLY A 70 9.70 -1.62 -2.10
CA GLY A 70 8.71 -0.65 -2.58
C GLY A 70 7.26 -1.15 -2.74
N GLU A 71 7.04 -2.44 -3.03
CA GLU A 71 5.72 -3.01 -3.33
C GLU A 71 5.47 -4.35 -2.63
N VAL A 72 4.19 -4.66 -2.44
CA VAL A 72 3.68 -5.90 -1.86
C VAL A 72 2.74 -6.56 -2.86
N LYS A 73 3.03 -7.81 -3.22
CA LYS A 73 2.13 -8.60 -4.06
C LYS A 73 0.97 -9.12 -3.22
N ILE A 74 -0.24 -9.11 -3.77
CA ILE A 74 -1.40 -9.67 -3.07
C ILE A 74 -1.22 -11.17 -2.78
N GLU A 75 -0.57 -11.90 -3.67
CA GLU A 75 -0.27 -13.31 -3.45
C GLU A 75 0.61 -13.51 -2.20
N SER A 76 1.52 -12.58 -1.91
CA SER A 76 2.36 -12.61 -0.71
C SER A 76 1.54 -12.36 0.58
N LEU A 77 0.43 -11.62 0.50
CA LEU A 77 -0.50 -11.47 1.63
C LEU A 77 -1.22 -12.78 1.93
N ASN A 78 -1.75 -13.46 0.91
CA ASN A 78 -2.37 -14.78 1.11
C ASN A 78 -1.37 -15.78 1.67
N GLN A 79 -0.15 -15.81 1.15
CA GLN A 79 0.90 -16.68 1.67
C GLN A 79 1.20 -16.38 3.15
N MET A 80 1.21 -15.10 3.55
CA MET A 80 1.37 -14.75 4.96
C MET A 80 0.20 -15.21 5.82
N LEU A 81 -1.04 -15.05 5.35
CA LEU A 81 -2.24 -15.52 6.04
C LEU A 81 -2.19 -17.05 6.24
N GLU A 82 -1.77 -17.80 5.22
CA GLU A 82 -1.53 -19.25 5.35
C GLU A 82 -0.45 -19.57 6.37
N ASN A 83 0.68 -18.84 6.35
CA ASN A 83 1.80 -19.08 7.27
C ASN A 83 1.43 -18.84 8.74
N ILE A 84 0.49 -17.92 9.03
CA ILE A 84 -0.01 -17.70 10.38
C ILE A 84 -1.20 -18.60 10.74
N GLY A 85 -1.54 -19.57 9.88
CA GLY A 85 -2.62 -20.54 10.10
C GLY A 85 -4.03 -19.99 9.83
N ARG A 86 -4.16 -18.88 9.11
CA ARG A 86 -5.42 -18.19 8.81
C ARG A 86 -5.82 -18.31 7.34
N SER A 87 -5.77 -19.54 6.82
CA SER A 87 -6.23 -19.86 5.45
C SER A 87 -7.71 -19.54 5.22
N ASP A 88 -8.51 -19.45 6.29
CA ASP A 88 -9.91 -19.01 6.28
C ASP A 88 -10.06 -17.54 5.83
N ALA A 89 -9.02 -16.72 6.02
CA ALA A 89 -9.03 -15.31 5.71
C ALA A 89 -8.35 -14.96 4.37
N CYS A 90 -7.85 -15.96 3.64
CA CYS A 90 -7.23 -15.76 2.33
C CYS A 90 -8.19 -15.05 1.36
N LEU A 91 -7.64 -14.09 0.61
CA LEU A 91 -8.42 -13.32 -0.35
C LEU A 91 -8.74 -14.16 -1.59
N SER A 92 -10.03 -14.28 -1.90
CA SER A 92 -10.54 -14.80 -3.18
C SER A 92 -10.14 -13.88 -4.35
N GLN A 93 -10.21 -14.35 -5.61
CA GLN A 93 -9.85 -13.50 -6.75
C GLN A 93 -10.71 -12.22 -6.84
N GLU A 94 -11.97 -12.31 -6.43
CA GLU A 94 -12.91 -11.20 -6.34
C GLU A 94 -12.48 -10.18 -5.28
N ASP A 95 -12.12 -10.68 -4.10
CA ASP A 95 -11.61 -9.84 -3.01
C ASP A 95 -10.32 -9.14 -3.41
N GLN A 96 -9.38 -9.85 -4.03
CA GLN A 96 -8.13 -9.29 -4.51
C GLN A 96 -8.38 -8.12 -5.47
N LYS A 97 -9.28 -8.29 -6.44
CA LYS A 97 -9.68 -7.21 -7.36
C LYS A 97 -10.25 -6.01 -6.61
N LEU A 98 -11.05 -6.25 -5.56
CA LEU A 98 -11.65 -5.20 -4.76
C LEU A 98 -10.60 -4.43 -3.95
N VAL A 99 -9.64 -5.14 -3.36
CA VAL A 99 -8.49 -4.54 -2.66
C VAL A 99 -7.65 -3.67 -3.61
N LEU A 100 -7.30 -4.18 -4.80
CA LEU A 100 -6.51 -3.42 -5.78
C LEU A 100 -7.25 -2.17 -6.26
N LYS A 101 -8.55 -2.30 -6.56
CA LYS A 101 -9.40 -1.19 -6.96
C LYS A 101 -9.43 -0.09 -5.90
N GLU A 102 -9.55 -0.47 -4.63
CA GLU A 102 -9.60 0.46 -3.52
C GLU A 102 -8.23 1.08 -3.18
N ALA A 103 -7.15 0.33 -3.41
CA ALA A 103 -5.78 0.84 -3.37
C ALA A 103 -5.49 1.83 -4.53
N GLY A 104 -6.38 1.91 -5.53
CA GLY A 104 -6.20 2.75 -6.71
C GLY A 104 -5.10 2.27 -7.64
N VAL A 105 -4.77 0.97 -7.61
CA VAL A 105 -3.71 0.38 -8.42
C VAL A 105 -4.29 -0.59 -9.47
N PRO A 106 -3.78 -0.56 -10.71
CA PRO A 106 -4.26 -1.44 -11.78
C PRO A 106 -3.62 -2.83 -11.74
N ASP A 107 -2.45 -2.96 -11.10
CA ASP A 107 -1.62 -4.16 -11.12
C ASP A 107 -1.84 -5.06 -9.90
N ARG A 108 -1.16 -6.20 -9.83
CA ARG A 108 -1.28 -7.16 -8.72
C ARG A 108 -0.48 -6.79 -7.47
N SER A 109 0.19 -5.63 -7.50
CA SER A 109 1.03 -5.15 -6.43
C SER A 109 0.50 -3.84 -5.85
N ILE A 110 0.62 -3.71 -4.53
CA ILE A 110 0.23 -2.55 -3.76
C ILE A 110 1.52 -1.89 -3.26
N PRO A 111 1.74 -0.59 -3.52
CA PRO A 111 2.86 0.13 -2.95
C PRO A 111 2.85 0.03 -1.43
N VAL A 112 4.02 -0.15 -0.81
CA VAL A 112 4.15 -0.27 0.64
C VAL A 112 3.54 0.93 1.38
N ALA A 113 3.69 2.13 0.81
CA ALA A 113 3.09 3.35 1.38
C ALA A 113 1.56 3.29 1.44
N THR A 114 0.92 2.67 0.45
CA THR A 114 -0.52 2.42 0.42
C THR A 114 -0.87 1.29 1.39
N MET A 115 -0.10 0.20 1.37
CA MET A 115 -0.29 -0.95 2.25
C MET A 115 -0.23 -0.58 3.74
N LEU A 116 0.60 0.38 4.13
CA LEU A 116 0.66 0.88 5.51
C LEU A 116 -0.63 1.57 5.97
N GLN A 117 -1.46 2.07 5.05
CA GLN A 117 -2.78 2.63 5.36
C GLN A 117 -3.82 1.51 5.60
N MET A 118 -3.49 0.27 5.25
CA MET A 118 -4.32 -0.90 5.50
C MET A 118 -4.31 -1.33 6.98
N PHE A 119 -3.46 -0.76 7.83
CA PHE A 119 -3.39 -1.11 9.25
C PHE A 119 -3.57 0.12 10.12
#